data_AF-A0A1I0A0J1-F1
#
_entry.id   AF-A0A1I0A0J1-F1
#
_cell.length_a   1.000
_cell.length_b   1.000
_cell.length_c   1.000
_cell.angle_alpha   90.00
_cell.angle_beta   90.00
_cell.angle_gamma   90.00
#
_symmetry.space_group_name_H-M   'P 1'
#
loop_
_entity.id
_entity.type
_entity.pdbx_description
1 polymer ?
#
loop_
_entity_poly.entity_id
_entity_poly.type
_entity_poly.pdbx_seq_one_letter_code
_entity_poly.pdbx_strand_id
1 'polypeptide(L)'
;MSKKNGFISEFKEFILRGNVMDMAVGVIVGGAFTAIVTSLNEDILTPILGIFGGTDFSELKVTLGTGETAPVLTYGNFITAIINFLITALVIFLIIKGINRGTERAAALLKKNKEEAEAAEPTEKDCPYCYSKIHIKATRCPHCTAQL
;
A
#
# COMPACT_ATOMS: atom_id res chain seq x y z
N MET A 1 24.49 7.69 35.75
CA MET A 1 24.49 6.26 35.39
C MET A 1 24.55 6.15 33.87
N SER A 2 25.71 5.86 33.31
CA SER A 2 25.90 5.69 31.87
C SER A 2 25.42 4.28 31.51
N LYS A 3 24.21 4.16 30.95
CA LYS A 3 23.78 2.93 30.29
C LYS A 3 24.52 2.93 28.95
N LYS A 4 25.49 2.02 28.77
CA LYS A 4 26.10 1.78 27.46
C LYS A 4 24.97 1.46 26.49
N ASN A 5 24.64 2.40 25.62
CA ASN A 5 23.78 2.14 24.48
C ASN A 5 24.64 1.30 23.53
N GLY A 6 24.57 -0.03 23.67
CA GLY A 6 25.20 -0.93 22.72
C GLY A 6 24.50 -0.86 21.37
N PHE A 7 25.18 -1.31 20.31
CA PHE A 7 24.62 -1.44 18.97
C PHE A 7 23.21 -2.09 18.96
N ILE A 8 22.96 -3.06 19.83
CA ILE A 8 21.65 -3.72 19.99
C ILE A 8 20.55 -2.76 20.51
N SER A 9 20.85 -1.85 21.42
CA SER A 9 19.86 -0.85 21.87
C SER A 9 19.58 0.20 20.80
N GLU A 10 20.60 0.64 20.06
CA GLU A 10 20.43 1.58 18.94
C GLU A 10 19.66 0.93 17.79
N PHE A 11 19.93 -0.34 17.50
CA PHE A 11 19.21 -1.13 16.51
C PHE A 11 17.75 -1.36 16.92
N LYS A 12 17.49 -1.62 18.21
CA LYS A 12 16.12 -1.72 18.73
C LYS A 12 15.38 -0.40 18.60
N GLU A 13 16.00 0.73 18.96
CA GLU A 13 15.40 2.06 18.78
C GLU A 13 15.18 2.42 17.30
N PHE A 14 16.03 1.94 16.40
CA PHE A 14 15.85 2.09 14.96
C PHE A 14 14.65 1.30 14.43
N ILE A 15 14.54 0.02 14.80
CA ILE A 15 13.42 -0.87 14.42
C ILE A 15 12.08 -0.39 14.98
N LEU A 16 12.09 0.17 16.20
CA LEU A 16 10.89 0.70 16.86
C LEU A 16 10.36 1.99 16.23
N ARG A 17 11.06 2.59 15.25
CA ARG A 17 10.47 3.66 14.45
C ARG A 17 9.33 3.07 13.62
N GLY A 18 8.09 3.39 13.96
CA GLY A 18 6.88 2.85 13.32
C GLY A 18 6.91 2.92 11.79
N ASN A 19 7.39 4.04 11.22
CA ASN A 19 7.52 4.19 9.76
C ASN A 19 8.44 3.14 9.10
N VAL A 20 9.49 2.67 9.80
CA VAL A 20 10.41 1.65 9.26
C VAL A 20 9.76 0.26 9.30
N MET A 21 9.04 -0.03 10.39
CA MET A 21 8.36 -1.32 10.57
C MET A 21 7.24 -1.53 9.57
N ASP A 22 6.38 -0.53 9.38
CA ASP A 22 5.27 -0.61 8.43
C ASP A 22 5.78 -0.75 6.99
N MET A 23 6.85 -0.03 6.65
CA MET A 23 7.48 -0.14 5.33
C MET A 23 8.14 -1.52 5.13
N ALA A 24 8.80 -2.07 6.15
CA ALA A 24 9.43 -3.39 6.08
C ALA A 24 8.39 -4.50 5.89
N VAL A 25 7.29 -4.46 6.63
CA VAL A 25 6.18 -5.42 6.46
C VAL A 25 5.58 -5.31 5.06
N GLY A 26 5.38 -4.09 4.55
CA GLY A 26 4.89 -3.87 3.19
C GLY A 26 5.78 -4.50 2.11
N VAL A 27 7.11 -4.38 2.23
CA VAL A 27 8.06 -4.97 1.27
C VAL A 27 8.08 -6.49 1.34
N ILE A 28 8.09 -7.07 2.55
CA ILE A 28 8.12 -8.53 2.74
C ILE A 28 6.84 -9.17 2.19
N VAL A 29 5.68 -8.62 2.54
CA VAL A 29 4.38 -9.11 2.07
C VAL A 29 4.23 -8.91 0.57
N GLY A 30 4.66 -7.76 0.03
CA GLY A 30 4.65 -7.49 -1.41
C GLY A 30 5.50 -8.47 -2.21
N GLY A 31 6.70 -8.80 -1.72
CA GLY A 31 7.58 -9.79 -2.34
C GLY A 31 6.99 -11.20 -2.33
N ALA A 32 6.47 -11.64 -1.18
CA ALA A 32 5.83 -12.96 -1.04
C ALA A 32 4.59 -13.09 -1.94
N PHE A 33 3.77 -12.04 -2.04
CA PHE A 33 2.59 -12.04 -2.89
C PHE A 33 2.94 -12.12 -4.37
N THR A 34 3.94 -11.35 -4.81
CA THR A 34 4.43 -11.39 -6.20
C THR A 34 4.93 -12.78 -6.56
N ALA A 35 5.64 -13.47 -5.65
CA ALA A 35 6.08 -14.85 -5.88
C ALA A 35 4.92 -15.83 -6.08
N ILE A 36 3.84 -15.70 -5.30
CA ILE A 36 2.63 -16.53 -5.43
C ILE A 36 1.96 -16.30 -6.79
N VAL A 37 1.85 -15.04 -7.24
CA VAL A 37 1.24 -14.73 -8.55
C VAL A 37 2.11 -15.23 -9.70
N THR A 38 3.43 -15.08 -9.60
CA THR A 38 4.35 -15.63 -10.61
C THR A 38 4.21 -17.14 -10.72
N SER A 39 4.21 -17.87 -9.60
CA SER A 39 3.98 -19.33 -9.58
C SER A 39 2.62 -19.70 -10.17
N LEU A 40 1.55 -18.95 -9.87
CA LEU A 40 0.24 -19.18 -10.50
C LEU A 40 0.30 -19.05 -12.03
N ASN A 41 1.04 -18.06 -12.54
CA ASN A 41 1.17 -17.85 -13.97
C ASN A 41 2.04 -18.91 -14.66
N GLU A 42 3.22 -19.18 -14.10
CA GLU A 42 4.19 -20.12 -14.66
C GLU A 42 3.72 -21.57 -14.52
N ASP A 43 3.21 -21.96 -13.36
CA ASP A 43 2.90 -23.35 -13.04
C ASP A 43 1.47 -23.77 -13.45
N ILE A 44 0.53 -22.82 -13.55
CA ILE A 44 -0.88 -23.14 -13.84
C ILE A 44 -1.31 -22.58 -15.20
N LEU A 45 -1.12 -21.28 -15.44
CA LEU A 45 -1.65 -20.67 -16.66
C LEU A 45 -0.86 -21.02 -17.91
N THR A 46 0.47 -21.07 -17.83
CA THR A 46 1.31 -21.40 -19.00
C THR A 46 1.02 -22.79 -19.55
N PRO A 47 0.94 -23.87 -18.73
CA PRO A 47 0.56 -25.20 -19.23
C PRO A 47 -0.85 -25.24 -19.81
N ILE A 48 -1.82 -24.56 -19.16
CA ILE A 48 -3.21 -24.51 -19.64
C ILE A 48 -3.27 -23.82 -21.01
N LEU A 49 -2.61 -22.67 -21.16
CA LEU A 49 -2.53 -21.96 -22.44
C LEU A 49 -1.76 -22.78 -23.48
N GLY A 50 -0.75 -23.56 -23.08
CA GLY A 50 -0.04 -24.48 -23.97
C GLY A 50 -0.95 -25.56 -24.57
N ILE A 51 -1.92 -26.06 -23.80
CA ILE A 51 -2.92 -27.04 -24.27
C ILE A 51 -3.90 -26.43 -25.29
N PHE A 52 -4.31 -25.18 -25.09
CA PHE A 52 -5.28 -24.51 -25.99
C PHE A 52 -4.64 -23.77 -27.17
N GLY A 53 -3.36 -23.38 -27.05
CA GLY A 53 -2.64 -22.50 -27.99
C GLY A 53 -1.54 -23.18 -28.79
N GLY A 54 -1.21 -24.45 -28.51
CA GLY A 54 -0.31 -25.25 -29.34
C GLY A 54 1.05 -24.59 -29.56
N THR A 55 1.73 -24.21 -28.48
CA THR A 55 3.20 -24.08 -28.34
C THR A 55 3.47 -23.53 -26.95
N ASP A 56 4.34 -24.19 -26.20
CA ASP A 56 4.94 -23.59 -25.01
C ASP A 56 5.60 -22.28 -25.44
N PHE A 57 5.24 -21.15 -24.83
CA PHE A 57 5.85 -19.87 -25.17
C PHE A 57 7.40 -19.96 -25.06
N SER A 58 7.93 -20.82 -24.18
CA SER A 58 9.37 -21.13 -24.10
C SER A 58 10.02 -21.64 -25.40
N GLU A 59 9.26 -22.26 -26.31
CA GLU A 59 9.76 -22.77 -27.59
C GLU A 59 9.74 -21.73 -28.71
N LEU A 60 9.05 -20.61 -28.49
CA LEU A 60 9.00 -19.48 -29.40
C LEU A 60 10.32 -18.69 -29.32
N LYS A 61 11.30 -19.19 -30.08
CA LYS A 61 12.63 -18.64 -30.20
C LYS A 61 12.99 -18.39 -31.67
N VAL A 62 13.40 -17.17 -32.00
CA VAL A 62 14.01 -16.86 -33.30
C VAL A 62 15.51 -16.82 -33.12
N THR A 63 16.22 -17.75 -33.76
CA THR A 63 17.68 -17.69 -33.85
C THR A 63 18.08 -16.65 -34.88
N LEU A 64 18.75 -15.58 -34.46
CA LEU A 64 19.31 -14.59 -35.39
C LEU A 64 20.70 -15.07 -35.82
N GLY A 65 20.75 -15.91 -36.87
CA GLY A 65 21.99 -16.34 -37.53
C GLY A 65 22.17 -17.85 -37.65
N THR A 66 23.22 -18.27 -38.37
CA THR A 66 23.62 -19.66 -38.57
C THR A 66 24.93 -19.95 -37.83
N GLY A 67 24.87 -20.76 -36.77
CA GLY A 67 26.02 -21.22 -35.98
C GLY A 67 25.63 -21.55 -34.53
N GLU A 68 26.37 -22.45 -33.86
CA GLU A 68 26.13 -22.89 -32.47
C GLU A 68 26.18 -21.75 -31.43
N THR A 69 26.66 -20.56 -31.82
CA THR A 69 26.77 -19.35 -30.98
C THR A 69 25.88 -18.19 -31.46
N ALA A 70 24.86 -18.46 -32.29
CA ALA A 70 23.94 -17.42 -32.75
C ALA A 70 23.04 -16.90 -31.61
N PRO A 71 22.86 -15.57 -31.45
CA PRO A 71 21.98 -15.02 -30.44
C PRO A 71 20.52 -15.45 -30.69
N VAL A 72 19.92 -16.05 -29.67
CA VAL A 72 18.56 -16.58 -29.70
C VAL A 72 17.62 -15.56 -29.06
N LEU A 73 16.69 -15.00 -29.83
CA LEU A 73 15.61 -14.17 -29.32
C LEU A 73 14.46 -15.05 -28.86
N THR A 74 14.35 -15.25 -27.55
CA THR A 74 13.22 -15.93 -26.90
C THR A 74 12.08 -14.94 -26.65
N TYR A 75 11.35 -14.58 -27.71
CA TYR A 75 10.18 -13.70 -27.60
C TYR A 75 9.05 -14.32 -26.75
N GLY A 76 9.06 -15.64 -26.62
CA GLY A 76 8.30 -16.40 -25.64
C GLY A 76 8.34 -15.85 -24.21
N ASN A 77 9.54 -15.73 -23.65
CA ASN A 77 9.73 -15.27 -22.28
C ASN A 77 9.22 -13.85 -22.07
N PHE A 78 9.33 -13.00 -23.10
CA PHE A 78 8.82 -11.64 -23.05
C PHE A 78 7.28 -11.62 -22.99
N ILE A 79 6.61 -12.48 -23.77
CA ILE A 79 5.15 -12.63 -23.71
C ILE A 79 4.72 -13.17 -22.34
N THR A 80 5.40 -14.18 -21.81
CA THR A 80 5.14 -14.71 -20.47
C THR A 80 5.30 -13.64 -19.39
N ALA A 81 6.34 -12.79 -19.49
CA ALA A 81 6.55 -11.68 -18.56
C ALA A 81 5.44 -10.63 -18.63
N ILE A 82 4.95 -10.29 -19.82
CA ILE A 82 3.79 -9.39 -20.00
C ILE A 82 2.54 -10.00 -19.37
N ILE A 83 2.28 -11.30 -19.60
CA ILE A 83 1.13 -11.99 -19.03
C ILE A 83 1.20 -11.98 -17.50
N ASN A 84 2.36 -12.30 -16.91
CA ASN A 84 2.58 -12.25 -15.47
C ASN A 84 2.30 -10.84 -14.90
N PHE A 85 2.82 -9.81 -15.56
CA PHE A 85 2.58 -8.42 -15.16
C PHE A 85 1.09 -8.06 -15.19
N LEU A 86 0.36 -8.44 -16.25
CA LEU A 86 -1.08 -8.17 -16.37
C LEU A 86 -1.90 -8.91 -15.31
N ILE A 87 -1.57 -10.17 -15.00
CA ILE A 87 -2.24 -10.93 -13.94
C ILE A 87 -1.95 -10.32 -12.58
N THR A 88 -0.68 -10.02 -12.28
CA THR A 88 -0.30 -9.38 -11.02
C THR A 88 -1.03 -8.04 -10.84
N ALA A 89 -1.07 -7.22 -11.88
CA ALA A 89 -1.82 -5.96 -11.86
C ALA A 89 -3.33 -6.18 -11.64
N LEU A 90 -3.92 -7.19 -12.31
CA LEU A 90 -5.33 -7.54 -12.14
C LEU A 90 -5.64 -8.03 -10.73
N VAL A 91 -4.81 -8.89 -10.16
CA VAL A 91 -4.99 -9.41 -8.80
C VAL A 91 -4.84 -8.29 -7.77
N ILE A 92 -3.81 -7.45 -7.88
CA ILE A 92 -3.64 -6.26 -7.03
C ILE A 92 -4.86 -5.33 -7.18
N PHE A 93 -5.34 -5.10 -8.39
CA PHE A 93 -6.54 -4.31 -8.64
C PHE A 93 -7.79 -4.92 -7.99
N LEU A 94 -7.98 -6.24 -8.06
CA LEU A 94 -9.10 -6.93 -7.40
C LEU A 94 -9.01 -6.85 -5.88
N ILE A 95 -7.81 -6.98 -5.31
CA ILE A 95 -7.57 -6.81 -3.86
C ILE A 95 -7.86 -5.37 -3.45
N ILE A 96 -7.32 -4.37 -4.14
CA ILE A 96 -7.59 -2.96 -3.87
C ILE A 96 -9.08 -2.66 -4.05
N LYS A 97 -9.74 -3.21 -5.07
CA LYS A 97 -11.19 -3.07 -5.27
C LYS A 97 -12.00 -3.76 -4.16
N GLY A 98 -11.54 -4.90 -3.65
CA GLY A 98 -12.13 -5.59 -2.51
C GLY A 98 -11.97 -4.80 -1.22
N ILE A 99 -10.77 -4.30 -0.96
CA ILE A 99 -10.47 -3.41 0.16
C ILE A 99 -11.28 -2.12 -0.01
N ASN A 100 -11.37 -1.52 -1.19
CA ASN A 100 -12.13 -0.29 -1.45
C ASN A 100 -13.63 -0.52 -1.30
N ARG A 101 -14.20 -1.66 -1.72
CA ARG A 101 -15.61 -2.00 -1.40
C ARG A 101 -15.84 -2.26 0.09
N GLY A 102 -14.86 -2.85 0.77
CA GLY A 102 -14.89 -3.07 2.22
C GLY A 102 -14.69 -1.78 3.02
N THR A 103 -13.84 -0.88 2.54
CA THR A 103 -13.58 0.44 3.10
C THR A 103 -14.61 1.47 2.65
N GLU A 104 -15.41 1.29 1.60
CA GLU A 104 -16.61 2.12 1.44
C GLU A 104 -17.61 1.85 2.56
N ARG A 105 -17.74 0.59 2.99
CA ARG A 105 -18.55 0.20 4.14
C ARG A 105 -17.90 0.60 5.48
N ALA A 106 -16.58 0.40 5.63
CA ALA A 106 -15.86 0.75 6.85
C ALA A 106 -15.55 2.25 6.96
N ALA A 107 -15.33 2.97 5.86
CA ALA A 107 -15.20 4.42 5.80
C ALA A 107 -16.55 5.10 5.92
N ALA A 108 -17.68 4.50 5.52
CA ALA A 108 -18.99 5.03 5.92
C ALA A 108 -19.17 4.97 7.45
N LEU A 109 -18.66 3.93 8.12
CA LEU A 109 -18.68 3.80 9.58
C LEU A 109 -17.61 4.68 10.27
N LEU A 110 -16.40 4.78 9.72
CA LEU A 110 -15.34 5.65 10.25
C LEU A 110 -15.60 7.12 9.97
N LYS A 111 -16.28 7.47 8.87
CA LYS A 111 -16.73 8.83 8.58
C LYS A 111 -17.89 9.22 9.49
N LYS A 112 -18.81 8.29 9.81
CA LYS A 112 -19.74 8.46 10.93
C LYS A 112 -19.01 8.65 12.26
N ASN A 113 -18.08 7.79 12.63
CA ASN A 113 -17.35 7.91 13.90
C ASN A 113 -16.43 9.14 13.95
N LYS A 114 -15.89 9.59 12.81
CA LYS A 114 -15.05 10.79 12.74
C LYS A 114 -15.91 12.06 12.71
N GLU A 115 -17.02 12.10 11.96
CA GLU A 115 -18.01 13.19 12.03
C GLU A 115 -18.70 13.23 13.41
N GLU A 116 -18.88 12.12 14.11
CA GLU A 116 -19.47 12.03 15.46
C GLU A 116 -18.44 12.30 16.57
N ALA A 117 -17.14 12.05 16.32
CA ALA A 117 -16.03 12.49 17.18
C ALA A 117 -15.63 13.97 16.94
N GLU A 118 -15.90 14.51 15.75
CA GLU A 118 -15.68 15.94 15.40
C GLU A 118 -16.95 16.77 15.69
N ALA A 119 -18.12 16.15 15.79
CA ALA A 119 -19.37 16.72 16.34
C ALA A 119 -19.50 16.54 17.87
N ALA A 120 -18.49 15.99 18.53
CA ALA A 120 -18.41 16.00 19.99
C ALA A 120 -18.08 17.41 20.49
N GLU A 121 -19.15 18.19 20.66
CA GLU A 121 -19.27 19.50 21.31
C GLU A 121 -18.58 20.69 20.61
N PRO A 122 -19.31 21.78 20.29
CA PRO A 122 -18.69 23.02 19.84
C PRO A 122 -17.73 23.54 20.92
N THR A 123 -16.44 23.37 20.69
CA THR A 123 -15.37 23.79 21.62
C THR A 123 -15.16 25.30 21.61
N GLU A 124 -15.72 26.01 20.63
CA GLU A 124 -15.55 27.44 20.39
C GLU A 124 -16.91 28.19 20.41
N LYS A 125 -16.97 29.30 21.15
CA LYS A 125 -18.02 30.32 21.10
C LYS A 125 -17.43 31.64 20.60
N ASP A 126 -18.24 32.52 20.04
CA ASP A 126 -17.80 33.87 19.66
C ASP A 126 -17.91 34.83 20.85
N CYS A 127 -16.87 35.63 21.07
CA CYS A 127 -16.89 36.67 22.11
C CYS A 127 -17.81 37.85 21.69
N PRO A 128 -18.79 38.27 22.52
CA PRO A 128 -19.75 39.34 22.16
C PRO A 128 -19.14 40.73 21.92
N TYR A 129 -17.96 41.00 22.50
CA TYR A 129 -17.34 42.33 22.47
C TYR A 129 -16.33 42.53 21.35
N CYS A 130 -15.62 41.46 20.96
CA CYS A 130 -14.50 41.55 20.01
C CYS A 130 -14.58 40.52 18.87
N TYR A 131 -15.63 39.68 18.84
CA TYR A 131 -15.91 38.70 17.80
C TYR A 131 -14.79 37.69 17.53
N SER A 132 -13.85 37.54 18.47
CA SER A 132 -12.83 36.49 18.41
C SER A 132 -13.40 35.16 18.87
N LYS A 133 -13.01 34.06 18.20
CA LYS A 133 -13.33 32.70 18.62
C LYS A 133 -12.60 32.35 19.92
N ILE A 134 -13.34 31.87 20.90
CA ILE A 134 -12.86 31.58 22.25
C ILE A 134 -13.42 30.25 22.73
N HIS A 135 -12.71 29.59 23.65
CA HIS A 135 -13.18 28.32 24.18
C HIS A 135 -14.53 28.47 24.91
N ILE A 136 -15.46 27.52 24.76
CA ILE A 136 -16.83 27.57 25.32
C ILE A 136 -16.85 27.85 26.84
N LYS A 137 -15.88 27.29 27.57
CA LYS A 137 -15.70 27.45 29.04
C LYS A 137 -14.93 28.71 29.47
N ALA A 138 -14.53 29.59 28.55
CA ALA A 138 -13.82 30.82 28.91
C ALA A 138 -14.76 31.80 29.62
N THR A 139 -14.36 32.25 30.82
CA THR A 139 -15.01 33.31 31.63
C THR A 139 -14.41 34.69 31.38
N ARG A 140 -13.23 34.77 30.74
CA ARG A 140 -12.60 36.01 30.28
C ARG A 140 -12.02 35.84 28.88
N CYS A 141 -12.23 36.83 28.03
CA CYS A 141 -11.73 36.82 26.67
C CYS A 141 -10.22 37.10 26.65
N PRO A 142 -9.39 36.25 26.03
CA PRO A 142 -7.95 36.47 25.94
C PRO A 142 -7.58 37.65 25.02
N HIS A 143 -8.45 38.01 24.08
CA HIS A 143 -8.18 39.07 23.11
C HIS A 143 -8.53 40.46 23.64
N CYS A 144 -9.70 40.61 24.27
CA CYS A 144 -10.19 41.92 24.72
C CYS A 144 -10.33 42.05 26.24
N THR A 145 -9.93 41.04 27.03
CA THR A 145 -10.02 41.00 28.50
C THR A 145 -11.42 41.20 29.10
N ALA A 146 -12.46 41.24 28.26
CA ALA A 146 -13.85 41.34 28.70
C ALA A 146 -14.29 40.06 29.42
N GLN A 147 -15.21 40.21 30.36
CA GLN A 147 -15.83 39.09 31.07
C GLN A 147 -16.98 38.54 30.23
N LEU A 148 -16.95 37.23 29.96
CA LEU A 148 -17.73 36.51 28.96
C LEU A 148 -18.97 35.81 29.51
#